data_AF-T2IBA2-F1
#
_entry.id   AF-T2IBA2-F1
#
_cell.length_a   1.000
_cell.length_b   1.000
_cell.length_c   1.000
_cell.angle_alpha   90.00
_cell.angle_beta   90.00
_cell.angle_gamma   90.00
#
_symmetry.space_group_name_H-M   'P 1'
#
loop_
_entity.id
_entity.type
_entity.pdbx_description
1 polymer ?
#
loop_
_entity_poly.entity_id
_entity_poly.type
_entity_poly.pdbx_seq_one_letter_code
_entity_poly.pdbx_strand_id
1 'polypeptide(L)'
;MESRTAIRRSPNNHHTQPVCLHAKNCPSLKAMKEREDIDKLLNEKSDEDQETNFVRDFLSYLALSAFCIILGLLIGVLGYHWTAQLTWLDATVEASMILSGMGPVNPLLTNGAKLFASLYALFSGLVFVLAMGVVLSPLIYSLMKQLRLNRCQKD
;
A
#
# COMPACT_ATOMS: atom_id res chain seq x y z
N MET A 1 65.75 13.16 36.34
CA MET A 1 64.88 14.03 35.53
C MET A 1 63.73 13.16 35.04
N GLU A 2 62.67 13.03 35.83
CA GLU A 2 61.46 13.91 35.83
C GLU A 2 60.54 13.52 34.65
N SER A 3 59.57 12.62 34.80
CA SER A 3 58.28 12.71 35.53
C SER A 3 57.27 13.65 34.83
N ARG A 4 56.07 13.08 34.55
CA ARG A 4 54.72 13.68 34.52
C ARG A 4 53.91 13.69 33.19
N THR A 5 52.82 12.93 33.26
CA THR A 5 51.39 13.30 33.00
C THR A 5 50.83 13.47 31.59
N ALA A 6 50.05 12.46 31.19
CA ALA A 6 48.62 12.48 30.83
C ALA A 6 47.95 13.82 30.39
N ILE A 7 47.33 13.79 29.21
CA ILE A 7 46.01 14.42 28.96
C ILE A 7 45.15 13.44 28.15
N ARG A 8 44.04 12.99 28.78
CA ARG A 8 42.86 12.42 28.10
C ARG A 8 42.22 13.50 27.22
N ARG A 9 41.78 13.12 26.02
CA ARG A 9 40.45 13.50 25.51
C ARG A 9 39.82 12.31 24.80
N SER A 10 38.85 11.72 25.47
CA SER A 10 37.77 10.94 24.84
C SER A 10 36.56 11.86 24.76
N PRO A 11 35.94 12.03 23.58
CA PRO A 11 34.52 12.24 23.49
C PRO A 11 33.83 10.87 23.33
N ASN A 12 32.86 10.65 24.20
CA ASN A 12 32.02 9.47 24.33
C ASN A 12 30.85 9.52 23.33
N ASN A 13 30.46 8.35 22.81
CA ASN A 13 29.14 7.98 22.25
C ASN A 13 28.70 8.61 20.91
N HIS A 14 28.01 7.93 19.98
CA HIS A 14 27.28 6.65 19.98
C HIS A 14 27.19 6.13 18.53
N HIS A 15 27.24 4.80 18.36
CA HIS A 15 26.87 3.98 17.17
C HIS A 15 27.72 4.06 15.89
N THR A 16 28.80 3.27 15.84
CA THR A 16 28.92 1.93 15.16
C THR A 16 28.97 2.04 13.64
N GLN A 17 30.13 2.40 13.08
CA GLN A 17 31.26 1.53 12.66
C GLN A 17 30.93 0.61 11.46
N PRO A 18 31.81 0.60 10.44
CA PRO A 18 31.73 -0.22 9.24
C PRO A 18 32.20 -1.64 9.57
N VAL A 19 31.59 -2.66 8.99
CA VAL A 19 32.06 -4.04 9.19
C VAL A 19 32.19 -4.73 7.84
N CYS A 20 33.40 -4.64 7.27
CA CYS A 20 33.90 -5.63 6.34
C CYS A 20 34.56 -6.77 7.13
N LEU A 21 34.01 -7.97 6.94
CA LEU A 21 34.70 -9.25 6.76
C LEU A 21 36.04 -9.48 7.48
N HIS A 22 35.99 -10.21 8.61
CA HIS A 22 37.03 -11.18 8.96
C HIS A 22 36.45 -12.40 9.72
N ALA A 23 35.95 -13.34 8.93
CA ALA A 23 36.02 -14.79 9.07
C ALA A 23 36.47 -15.43 10.43
N LYS A 24 35.56 -16.28 10.97
CA LYS A 24 35.73 -17.75 11.21
C LYS A 24 35.67 -18.37 12.62
N ASN A 25 35.40 -17.65 13.73
CA ASN A 25 35.21 -18.36 15.01
C ASN A 25 34.08 -17.83 15.90
N CYS A 26 32.88 -17.64 15.33
CA CYS A 26 31.68 -17.37 16.11
C CYS A 26 30.82 -18.65 16.25
N PRO A 27 30.41 -19.03 17.48
CA PRO A 27 29.42 -20.08 17.74
C PRO A 27 28.04 -19.81 17.10
N SER A 28 27.86 -18.65 16.47
CA SER A 28 26.63 -18.22 15.77
C SER A 28 26.52 -18.77 14.33
N LEU A 29 27.53 -19.47 13.80
CA LEU A 29 27.53 -19.94 12.41
C LEU A 29 26.46 -21.02 12.12
N LYS A 30 26.11 -21.86 13.11
CA LYS A 30 25.02 -22.84 12.95
C LYS A 30 23.64 -22.18 12.96
N ALA A 31 23.45 -21.14 13.77
CA ALA A 31 22.19 -20.41 13.86
C ALA A 31 21.93 -19.53 12.62
N MET A 32 22.98 -19.07 11.94
CA MET A 32 22.85 -18.32 10.69
C MET A 32 22.65 -19.25 9.47
N LYS A 33 23.23 -20.45 9.47
CA LYS A 33 22.97 -21.48 8.44
C LYS A 33 21.47 -21.84 8.39
N GLU A 34 20.88 -22.08 9.55
CA GLU A 34 19.45 -22.42 9.66
C GLU A 34 18.54 -21.24 9.29
N ARG A 35 18.99 -20.00 9.53
CA ARG A 35 18.28 -18.78 9.11
C ARG A 35 18.37 -18.54 7.61
N GLU A 36 19.50 -18.87 6.99
CA GLU A 36 19.71 -18.81 5.54
C GLU A 36 18.89 -19.89 4.82
N ASP A 37 18.72 -21.07 5.43
CA ASP A 37 17.85 -22.13 4.91
C ASP A 37 16.36 -21.79 5.09
N ILE A 38 15.96 -21.12 6.19
CA ILE A 38 14.60 -20.61 6.39
C ILE A 38 14.29 -19.45 5.42
N ASP A 39 15.21 -18.52 5.20
CA ASP A 39 15.05 -17.45 4.20
C ASP A 39 15.04 -18.02 2.77
N LYS A 40 15.76 -19.11 2.49
CA LYS A 40 15.67 -19.82 1.20
C LYS A 40 14.34 -20.54 1.02
N LEU A 41 13.78 -21.16 2.06
CA LEU A 41 12.43 -21.75 1.99
C LEU A 41 11.32 -20.70 1.91
N LEU A 42 11.51 -19.51 2.48
CA LEU A 42 10.60 -18.38 2.34
C LEU A 42 10.72 -17.70 0.97
N ASN A 43 11.92 -17.63 0.39
CA ASN A 43 12.16 -16.95 -0.88
C ASN A 43 11.96 -17.89 -2.11
N GLU A 44 12.22 -19.19 -2.00
CA GLU A 44 11.97 -20.16 -3.08
C GLU A 44 10.46 -20.38 -3.30
N LYS A 45 9.65 -20.34 -2.22
CA LYS A 45 8.17 -20.31 -2.34
C LYS A 45 7.64 -18.97 -2.88
N SER A 46 8.48 -17.93 -2.97
CA SER A 46 8.09 -16.62 -3.50
C SER A 46 8.42 -16.45 -4.99
N ASP A 47 9.46 -17.12 -5.51
CA ASP A 47 9.93 -16.93 -6.89
C ASP A 47 9.42 -17.99 -7.89
N GLU A 48 9.07 -19.22 -7.49
CA GLU A 48 8.43 -20.22 -8.39
C GLU A 48 6.91 -20.01 -8.56
N ASP A 49 6.33 -19.15 -7.73
CA ASP A 49 4.94 -18.70 -7.78
C ASP A 49 4.79 -17.37 -8.57
N GLN A 50 5.89 -16.80 -9.09
CA GLN A 50 5.93 -15.39 -9.52
C GLN A 50 5.37 -15.11 -10.93
N GLU A 51 5.13 -16.11 -11.78
CA GLU A 51 4.44 -15.90 -13.08
C GLU A 51 2.92 -16.11 -13.03
N THR A 52 2.42 -16.98 -12.14
CA THR A 52 0.97 -17.27 -12.04
C THR A 52 0.32 -16.76 -10.74
N ASN A 53 1.06 -16.60 -9.65
CA ASN A 53 0.51 -16.07 -8.38
C ASN A 53 0.65 -14.55 -8.26
N PHE A 54 1.65 -13.91 -8.87
CA PHE A 54 1.71 -12.44 -8.89
C PHE A 54 0.47 -11.84 -9.57
N VAL A 55 0.05 -12.42 -10.70
CA VAL A 55 -1.18 -12.03 -11.41
C VAL A 55 -2.40 -12.34 -10.55
N ARG A 56 -2.44 -13.48 -9.85
CA ARG A 56 -3.55 -13.85 -8.97
C ARG A 56 -3.67 -12.95 -7.75
N ASP A 57 -2.57 -12.55 -7.16
CA ASP A 57 -2.53 -11.68 -5.99
C ASP A 57 -2.88 -10.25 -6.40
N PHE A 58 -2.31 -9.75 -7.50
CA PHE A 58 -2.70 -8.47 -8.09
C PHE A 58 -4.18 -8.45 -8.47
N LEU A 59 -4.69 -9.53 -9.07
CA LEU A 59 -6.10 -9.70 -9.38
C LEU A 59 -6.97 -9.76 -8.12
N SER A 60 -6.45 -10.32 -7.02
CA SER A 60 -7.15 -10.35 -5.73
C SER A 60 -7.25 -8.96 -5.10
N TYR A 61 -6.18 -8.16 -5.14
CA TYR A 61 -6.22 -6.75 -4.71
C TYR A 61 -7.13 -5.90 -5.59
N LEU A 62 -7.11 -6.13 -6.90
CA LEU A 62 -7.97 -5.46 -7.87
C LEU A 62 -9.43 -5.86 -7.68
N ALA A 63 -9.71 -7.14 -7.42
CA ALA A 63 -11.05 -7.64 -7.09
C ALA A 63 -11.56 -7.08 -5.76
N LEU A 64 -10.70 -6.99 -4.73
CA LEU A 64 -11.06 -6.37 -3.45
C LEU A 64 -11.38 -4.88 -3.62
N SER A 65 -10.57 -4.16 -4.39
CA SER A 65 -10.78 -2.75 -4.73
C SER A 65 -12.09 -2.56 -5.51
N ALA A 66 -12.32 -3.37 -6.55
CA ALA A 66 -13.55 -3.36 -7.33
C ALA A 66 -14.77 -3.68 -6.47
N PHE A 67 -14.67 -4.64 -5.55
CA PHE A 67 -15.73 -4.99 -4.61
C PHE A 67 -16.09 -3.80 -3.71
N CYS A 68 -15.10 -3.10 -3.14
CA CYS A 68 -15.32 -1.88 -2.37
C CYS A 68 -16.04 -0.79 -3.19
N ILE A 69 -15.65 -0.59 -4.46
CA ILE A 69 -16.28 0.37 -5.37
C ILE A 69 -17.73 -0.03 -5.65
N ILE A 70 -18.00 -1.31 -5.94
CA ILE A 70 -19.35 -1.83 -6.23
C ILE A 70 -20.25 -1.65 -5.00
N LEU A 71 -19.76 -1.96 -3.79
CA LEU A 71 -20.51 -1.72 -2.56
C LEU A 71 -20.84 -0.24 -2.37
N GLY A 72 -19.85 0.64 -2.60
CA GLY A 72 -20.07 2.09 -2.54
C GLY A 72 -21.08 2.59 -3.58
N LEU A 73 -21.08 2.00 -4.78
CA LEU A 73 -22.06 2.31 -5.83
C LEU A 73 -23.45 1.85 -5.43
N LEU A 74 -23.62 0.62 -4.94
CA LEU A 74 -24.91 0.09 -4.50
C LEU A 74 -25.53 0.94 -3.37
N ILE A 75 -24.71 1.37 -2.41
CA ILE A 75 -25.15 2.29 -1.35
C ILE A 75 -25.64 3.62 -1.94
N GLY A 76 -24.92 4.15 -2.94
CA GLY A 76 -25.33 5.34 -3.68
C GLY A 76 -26.68 5.17 -4.39
N VAL A 77 -26.84 4.06 -5.13
CA VAL A 77 -28.07 3.74 -5.88
C VAL A 77 -29.27 3.65 -4.94
N LEU A 78 -29.15 2.91 -3.83
CA LEU A 78 -30.23 2.80 -2.85
C LEU A 78 -30.58 4.16 -2.23
N GLY A 79 -29.56 4.97 -1.91
CA GLY A 79 -29.78 6.28 -1.33
C GLY A 79 -30.46 7.26 -2.29
N TYR A 80 -30.07 7.29 -3.56
CA TYR A 80 -30.76 8.10 -4.59
C TYR A 80 -32.17 7.60 -4.87
N HIS A 81 -32.40 6.28 -4.88
CA HIS A 81 -33.74 5.72 -5.05
C HIS A 81 -34.67 6.15 -3.90
N TRP A 82 -34.18 6.17 -2.66
CA TRP A 82 -35.00 6.57 -1.50
C TRP A 82 -35.19 8.09 -1.38
N THR A 83 -34.13 8.88 -1.59
CA THR A 83 -34.14 10.34 -1.32
C THR A 83 -34.64 11.18 -2.49
N ALA A 84 -34.41 10.73 -3.72
CA ALA A 84 -34.77 11.44 -4.94
C ALA A 84 -35.93 10.77 -5.70
N GLN A 85 -36.40 9.59 -5.27
CA GLN A 85 -37.44 8.78 -5.94
C GLN A 85 -37.17 8.56 -7.45
N LEU A 86 -35.89 8.50 -7.82
CA LEU A 86 -35.44 8.25 -9.18
C LEU A 86 -35.60 6.77 -9.54
N THR A 87 -35.83 6.48 -10.82
CA THR A 87 -35.81 5.10 -11.36
C THR A 87 -34.45 4.45 -11.06
N TRP A 88 -34.41 3.12 -10.91
CA TRP A 88 -33.16 2.38 -10.65
C TRP A 88 -32.03 2.73 -11.63
N LEU A 89 -32.34 2.90 -12.93
CA LEU A 89 -31.34 3.31 -13.93
C LEU A 89 -30.82 4.73 -13.67
N ASP A 90 -31.72 5.69 -13.48
CA ASP A 90 -31.33 7.09 -13.24
C ASP A 90 -30.51 7.22 -11.96
N ALA A 91 -30.90 6.52 -10.89
CA ALA A 91 -30.13 6.46 -9.64
C ALA A 91 -28.74 5.84 -9.82
N THR A 92 -28.60 4.84 -10.70
CA THR A 92 -27.31 4.23 -11.04
C THR A 92 -26.42 5.19 -11.81
N VAL A 93 -26.98 5.90 -12.78
CA VAL A 93 -26.24 6.91 -13.55
C VAL A 93 -25.75 8.02 -12.64
N GLU A 94 -26.62 8.59 -11.79
CA GLU A 94 -26.24 9.66 -10.85
C GLU A 94 -25.16 9.21 -9.85
N ALA A 95 -25.32 8.03 -9.24
CA ALA A 95 -24.33 7.48 -8.32
C ALA A 95 -22.98 7.25 -9.01
N SER A 96 -22.99 6.67 -10.21
CA SER A 96 -21.78 6.39 -10.98
C SER A 96 -21.04 7.67 -11.40
N MET A 97 -21.76 8.74 -11.75
CA MET A 97 -21.12 10.00 -12.12
C MET A 97 -20.43 10.66 -10.93
N ILE A 98 -21.10 10.76 -9.78
CA ILE A 98 -20.50 11.28 -8.54
C ILE A 98 -19.28 10.45 -8.15
N LEU A 99 -19.37 9.12 -8.27
CA LEU A 99 -18.26 8.21 -7.99
C LEU A 99 -17.07 8.41 -8.95
N SER A 100 -17.33 8.76 -10.20
CA SER A 100 -16.30 9.12 -11.19
C SER A 100 -15.73 10.55 -11.01
N GLY A 101 -16.30 11.34 -10.10
CA GLY A 101 -15.92 12.75 -9.88
C GLY A 101 -16.64 13.75 -10.80
N MET A 102 -17.62 13.29 -11.57
CA MET A 102 -18.51 14.15 -12.35
C MET A 102 -19.72 14.58 -11.50
N GLY A 103 -20.23 15.79 -11.72
CA GLY A 103 -21.42 16.29 -11.04
C GLY A 103 -22.70 15.53 -11.45
N PRO A 104 -23.83 15.77 -10.78
CA PRO A 104 -25.09 15.11 -11.10
C PRO A 104 -25.61 15.46 -12.51
N VAL A 105 -26.21 14.50 -13.25
CA VAL A 105 -26.80 14.76 -14.59
C VAL A 105 -28.07 15.58 -14.43
N ASN A 106 -28.92 15.11 -13.50
CA ASN A 106 -30.29 15.55 -13.36
C ASN A 106 -30.40 16.54 -12.19
N PRO A 107 -31.22 17.59 -12.33
CA PRO A 107 -31.43 18.55 -11.25
C PRO A 107 -32.08 17.84 -10.05
N LEU A 108 -31.39 17.90 -8.91
CA LEU A 108 -31.90 17.38 -7.64
C LEU A 108 -33.01 18.32 -7.12
N LEU A 109 -34.27 17.91 -7.33
CA LEU A 109 -35.44 18.74 -7.02
C LEU A 109 -35.76 18.82 -5.52
N THR A 110 -35.36 17.84 -4.73
CA THR A 110 -35.67 17.76 -3.30
C THR A 110 -34.47 18.19 -2.43
N ASN A 111 -34.75 18.84 -1.30
CA ASN A 111 -33.71 19.22 -0.34
C ASN A 111 -32.99 17.99 0.26
N GLY A 112 -33.72 16.88 0.44
CA GLY A 112 -33.15 15.62 0.90
C GLY A 112 -32.14 15.02 -0.08
N ALA A 113 -32.45 15.05 -1.38
CA ALA A 113 -31.54 14.56 -2.41
C ALA A 113 -30.27 15.41 -2.52
N LYS A 114 -30.36 16.73 -2.33
CA LYS A 114 -29.17 17.62 -2.29
C LYS A 114 -28.23 17.30 -1.13
N LEU A 115 -28.78 17.08 0.06
CA LEU A 115 -28.00 16.72 1.25
C LEU A 115 -27.37 15.34 1.13
N PHE A 116 -28.12 14.39 0.56
CA PHE A 116 -27.59 13.06 0.28
C PHE A 116 -26.46 13.11 -0.76
N ALA A 117 -26.65 13.86 -1.86
CA ALA A 117 -25.65 13.99 -2.90
C ALA A 117 -24.31 14.57 -2.39
N SER A 118 -24.34 15.55 -1.49
CA SER A 118 -23.11 16.11 -0.93
C SER A 118 -22.39 15.12 0.00
N LEU A 119 -23.13 14.41 0.86
CA LEU A 119 -22.56 13.36 1.71
C LEU A 119 -22.01 12.20 0.88
N TYR A 120 -22.76 11.79 -0.14
CA TYR A 120 -22.35 10.73 -1.04
C TYR A 120 -21.09 11.11 -1.83
N ALA A 121 -20.96 12.36 -2.28
CA ALA A 121 -19.76 12.84 -2.97
C ALA A 121 -18.49 12.79 -2.09
N LEU A 122 -18.61 13.09 -0.79
CA LEU A 122 -17.50 12.94 0.15
C LEU A 122 -17.15 11.47 0.40
N PHE A 123 -18.17 10.63 0.57
CA PHE A 123 -18.01 9.20 0.79
C PHE A 123 -17.40 8.50 -0.42
N SER A 124 -17.91 8.76 -1.63
CA SER A 124 -17.45 8.17 -2.88
C SER A 124 -15.99 8.55 -3.17
N GLY A 125 -15.63 9.82 -2.92
CA GLY A 125 -14.25 10.29 -3.03
C GLY A 125 -13.31 9.55 -2.08
N LEU A 126 -13.72 9.33 -0.83
CA LEU A 126 -12.92 8.57 0.14
C LEU A 126 -12.75 7.10 -0.28
N VAL A 127 -13.83 6.45 -0.70
CA VAL A 127 -13.80 5.06 -1.21
C VAL A 127 -12.86 4.95 -2.42
N PHE A 128 -12.91 5.91 -3.34
CA PHE A 128 -12.01 5.94 -4.49
C PHE A 128 -10.54 6.09 -4.10
N VAL A 129 -10.23 6.98 -3.14
CA VAL A 129 -8.85 7.14 -2.63
C VAL A 129 -8.35 5.87 -1.94
N LEU A 130 -9.19 5.21 -1.15
CA LEU A 130 -8.84 3.93 -0.51
C LEU A 130 -8.62 2.83 -1.55
N ALA A 131 -9.50 2.73 -2.54
CA ALA A 131 -9.39 1.80 -3.65
C ALA A 131 -8.09 1.99 -4.45
N MET A 132 -7.71 3.23 -4.74
CA MET A 132 -6.43 3.57 -5.37
C MET A 132 -5.24 3.21 -4.48
N GLY A 133 -5.32 3.47 -3.18
CA GLY A 133 -4.25 3.13 -2.22
C GLY A 133 -3.96 1.62 -2.18
N VAL A 134 -4.99 0.78 -2.23
CA VAL A 134 -4.85 -0.68 -2.29
C VAL A 134 -4.12 -1.11 -3.56
N VAL A 135 -4.46 -0.53 -4.71
CA VAL A 135 -3.82 -0.84 -6.00
C VAL A 135 -2.38 -0.30 -6.08
N LEU A 136 -2.10 0.84 -5.45
CA LEU A 136 -0.77 1.48 -5.49
C LEU A 136 0.26 0.80 -4.57
N SER A 137 -0.19 0.10 -3.52
CA SER A 137 0.66 -0.62 -2.56
C SER A 137 1.70 -1.56 -3.21
N PRO A 138 1.33 -2.51 -4.10
CA PRO A 138 2.30 -3.38 -4.77
C PRO A 138 3.21 -2.60 -5.76
N LEU A 139 2.72 -1.50 -6.35
CA LEU A 139 3.49 -0.70 -7.30
C LEU A 139 4.69 -0.02 -6.62
N ILE A 140 4.47 0.56 -5.44
CA ILE A 140 5.51 1.22 -4.64
C ILE A 140 6.55 0.19 -4.18
N TYR A 141 6.10 -1.00 -3.75
CA TYR A 141 7.00 -2.07 -3.36
C TYR A 141 7.93 -2.49 -4.51
N SER A 142 7.37 -2.65 -5.72
CA SER A 142 8.13 -3.03 -6.92
C SER A 142 9.21 -2.00 -7.28
N LEU A 143 8.86 -0.70 -7.26
CA LEU A 143 9.81 0.39 -7.51
C LEU A 143 10.97 0.38 -6.50
N MET A 144 10.68 0.13 -5.22
CA MET A 144 11.72 0.06 -4.19
C MET A 144 12.65 -1.15 -4.39
N LYS A 145 12.15 -2.29 -4.87
CA LYS A 145 12.97 -3.48 -5.19
C LYS A 145 13.96 -3.17 -6.32
N GLN A 146 13.53 -2.54 -7.40
CA GLN A 146 14.40 -2.17 -8.53
C GLN A 146 15.50 -1.17 -8.15
N LEU A 147 15.18 -0.20 -7.28
CA LEU A 147 16.18 0.78 -6.82
C LEU A 147 17.30 0.17 -5.98
N ARG A 148 17.01 -0.88 -5.20
CA ARG A 148 18.06 -1.60 -4.43
C ARG A 148 18.97 -2.41 -5.35
N LEU A 149 18.43 -3.06 -6.38
CA LEU A 149 19.20 -3.89 -7.31
C LEU A 149 20.15 -3.03 -8.16
N ASN A 150 19.70 -1.88 -8.64
CA ASN A 150 20.52 -0.95 -9.43
C ASN A 150 21.69 -0.32 -8.63
N ARG A 151 21.62 -0.31 -7.30
CA ARG A 151 22.71 0.20 -6.42
C ARG A 151 23.82 -0.81 -6.20
N CYS A 152 23.63 -2.09 -6.51
CA CYS A 152 24.66 -3.13 -6.38
C CYS A 152 25.50 -3.34 -7.65
N GLN A 153 25.12 -2.73 -8.78
CA GLN A 153 25.80 -2.92 -10.06
C GLN A 153 26.79 -1.78 -10.40
N LYS A 154 27.05 -0.87 -9.44
CA LYS A 154 27.87 0.32 -9.64
C LYS A 154 29.18 0.33 -8.84
N ASP A 155 29.63 -0.85 -8.40
CA ASP A 155 30.96 -1.05 -7.82
C ASP A 155 31.74 -2.10 -8.64
#